data_AF-A0A527ZJH7-F1
#
_entry.id   AF-A0A527ZJH7-F1
#
_cell.length_a   1.000
_cell.length_b   1.000
_cell.length_c   1.000
_cell.angle_alpha   90.00
_cell.angle_beta   90.00
_cell.angle_gamma   90.00
#
_symmetry.space_group_name_H-M   'P 1'
#
loop_
_entity.id
_entity.type
_entity.pdbx_description
1 polymer ?
#
loop_
_entity_poly.entity_id
_entity_poly.type
_entity_poly.pdbx_seq_one_letter_code
_entity_poly.pdbx_strand_id
1 'polypeptide(L)'
;RYPWLGFVAAFAEAATIGGLADWYAVVALFRRPLGLPIPHTAIIPDNQNRIADNLGRFIEVNFLAPEPVREKLAEVDFSALVADWLVDPNRAADLSHFVGRLVPQTLAAVERSGLRGFVTSRMLEQIEKVPLAPLAAELLSALTDDRRHQRLFDEFTRVVGRFLSDEQALATMREKIREELPSLFNMFRADAYLLKKIVASAGSLLDEVRADPNHPMRAEFDRFVLTFVERLRT
;
A
#
# COMPACT_ATOMS: atom_id res chain seq x y z
N ARG A 1 86.77 -11.67 -17.58
CA ARG A 1 85.61 -11.23 -16.76
C ARG A 1 84.47 -10.90 -17.73
N TYR A 2 83.25 -11.40 -17.53
CA TYR A 2 82.11 -11.19 -18.43
C TYR A 2 81.22 -10.05 -17.89
N PRO A 3 81.39 -8.80 -18.35
CA PRO A 3 80.69 -7.64 -17.78
C PRO A 3 79.17 -7.68 -18.00
N TRP A 4 78.70 -8.38 -19.03
CA TRP A 4 77.27 -8.51 -19.34
C TRP A 4 76.49 -9.32 -18.28
N LEU A 5 77.16 -10.25 -17.58
CA LEU A 5 76.54 -10.99 -16.47
C LEU A 5 76.20 -10.08 -15.27
N GLY A 6 76.89 -8.94 -15.13
CA GLY A 6 76.60 -7.96 -14.08
C GLY A 6 75.23 -7.29 -14.26
N PHE A 7 74.81 -7.03 -15.50
CA PHE A 7 73.50 -6.46 -15.79
C PHE A 7 72.35 -7.44 -15.50
N VAL A 8 72.55 -8.72 -15.82
CA VAL A 8 71.58 -9.78 -15.53
C VAL A 8 71.46 -10.00 -14.02
N ALA A 9 72.58 -10.00 -13.30
CA ALA A 9 72.58 -10.09 -11.84
C ALA A 9 71.84 -8.91 -11.19
N ALA A 10 72.10 -7.68 -11.63
CA ALA A 10 71.42 -6.49 -11.12
C ALA A 10 69.90 -6.51 -11.40
N PHE A 11 69.49 -6.99 -12.57
CA PHE A 11 68.07 -7.13 -12.90
C PHE A 11 67.37 -8.20 -12.05
N ALA A 12 68.03 -9.34 -11.85
CA ALA A 12 67.51 -10.41 -10.98
C ALA A 12 67.41 -9.95 -9.52
N GLU A 13 68.39 -9.19 -9.03
CA GLU A 13 68.37 -8.59 -7.69
C GLU A 13 67.22 -7.59 -7.55
N ALA A 14 67.07 -6.68 -8.52
CA ALA A 14 65.96 -5.73 -8.54
C ALA A 14 64.58 -6.42 -8.60
N ALA A 15 64.43 -7.46 -9.43
CA ALA A 15 63.20 -8.23 -9.54
C ALA A 15 62.86 -8.97 -8.24
N THR A 16 63.87 -9.52 -7.55
CA THR A 16 63.69 -10.22 -6.27
C THR A 16 63.25 -9.25 -5.17
N ILE A 17 63.88 -8.07 -5.09
CA ILE A 17 63.50 -7.02 -4.14
C ILE A 17 62.10 -6.49 -4.45
N GLY A 18 61.78 -6.28 -5.73
CA GLY A 18 60.45 -5.84 -6.17
C GLY A 18 59.34 -6.83 -5.81
N GLY A 19 59.57 -8.13 -6.02
CA GLY A 19 58.60 -9.17 -5.62
C GLY A 19 58.40 -9.26 -4.10
N LEU A 20 59.47 -9.09 -3.31
CA LEU A 20 59.38 -9.02 -1.85
C LEU A 20 58.59 -7.81 -1.36
N ALA A 21 58.76 -6.65 -2.01
CA ALA A 21 58.05 -5.43 -1.66
C ALA A 21 56.55 -5.53 -1.96
N ASP A 22 56.18 -6.08 -3.13
CA ASP A 22 54.78 -6.28 -3.50
C ASP A 22 54.07 -7.27 -2.56
N TRP A 23 54.73 -8.40 -2.26
CA TRP A 23 54.24 -9.35 -1.26
C TRP A 23 54.03 -8.68 0.10
N TYR A 24 55.01 -7.90 0.56
CA TYR A 24 54.91 -7.18 1.83
C TYR A 24 53.74 -6.19 1.83
N ALA A 25 53.51 -5.45 0.75
CA ALA A 25 52.44 -4.46 0.66
C ALA A 25 51.05 -5.10 0.80
N VAL A 26 50.79 -6.19 0.06
CA VAL A 26 49.51 -6.92 0.15
C VAL A 26 49.34 -7.54 1.53
N VAL A 27 50.38 -8.19 2.07
CA VAL A 27 50.31 -8.79 3.40
C VAL A 27 50.08 -7.71 4.46
N ALA A 28 50.80 -6.59 4.44
CA ALA A 28 50.66 -5.48 5.37
C ALA A 28 49.28 -4.80 5.30
N LEU A 29 48.56 -4.89 4.18
CA LEU A 29 47.21 -4.37 4.08
C LEU A 29 46.22 -5.21 4.91
N PHE A 30 46.35 -6.54 4.87
CA PHE A 30 45.36 -7.47 5.44
C PHE A 30 45.79 -8.13 6.75
N ARG A 31 47.10 -8.30 7.00
CA ARG A 31 47.68 -9.07 8.12
C ARG A 31 49.04 -8.50 8.54
N ARG A 32 49.61 -9.08 9.60
CA ARG A 32 50.98 -8.77 10.03
C ARG A 32 51.96 -9.73 9.33
N PRO A 33 52.95 -9.23 8.57
CA PRO A 33 53.91 -10.09 7.88
C PRO A 33 54.71 -10.93 8.88
N LEU A 34 54.81 -12.24 8.61
CA LEU A 34 55.43 -13.24 9.49
C LEU A 34 54.83 -13.30 10.92
N GLY A 35 53.67 -12.68 11.17
CA GLY A 35 53.04 -12.62 12.50
C GLY A 35 53.72 -11.65 13.48
N LEU A 36 54.70 -10.86 13.04
CA LEU A 36 55.46 -9.95 13.90
C LEU A 36 54.71 -8.63 14.11
N PRO A 37 54.81 -7.99 15.29
CA PRO A 37 54.15 -6.71 15.59
C PRO A 37 54.89 -5.53 14.94
N ILE A 38 54.95 -5.54 13.60
CA ILE A 38 55.53 -4.44 12.82
C ILE A 38 54.51 -3.29 12.79
N PRO A 39 54.91 -2.06 13.17
CA PRO A 39 54.00 -0.91 13.13
C PRO A 39 53.53 -0.64 11.70
N HIS A 40 52.32 -0.11 11.53
CA HIS A 40 51.71 0.21 10.23
C HIS A 40 51.50 -1.01 9.29
N THR A 41 51.17 -2.17 9.85
CA THR A 41 50.73 -3.37 9.12
C THR A 41 49.33 -3.79 9.59
N ALA A 42 48.67 -4.74 8.93
CA ALA A 42 47.25 -5.04 9.11
C ALA A 42 46.35 -3.79 9.02
N ILE A 43 46.60 -2.91 8.03
CA ILE A 43 45.97 -1.59 7.91
C ILE A 43 44.43 -1.68 7.85
N ILE A 44 43.86 -2.63 7.11
CA ILE A 44 42.40 -2.81 6.98
C ILE A 44 41.78 -3.27 8.32
N PRO A 45 42.23 -4.38 8.94
CA PRO A 45 41.74 -4.79 10.26
C PRO A 45 41.83 -3.68 11.31
N ASP A 46 42.97 -3.00 11.40
CA ASP A 46 43.23 -1.97 12.42
C ASP A 46 42.36 -0.71 12.21
N ASN A 47 41.85 -0.47 11.00
CA ASN A 47 40.99 0.67 10.66
C ASN A 47 39.57 0.30 10.23
N GLN A 48 39.11 -0.93 10.49
CA GLN A 48 37.84 -1.45 9.98
C GLN A 48 36.66 -0.54 10.32
N ASN A 49 36.57 -0.07 11.56
CA ASN A 49 35.48 0.80 12.02
C ASN A 49 35.45 2.13 11.23
N ARG A 50 36.61 2.79 11.07
CA ARG A 50 36.74 4.03 10.31
C ARG A 50 36.35 3.84 8.84
N ILE A 51 36.74 2.71 8.25
CA ILE A 51 36.39 2.37 6.86
C ILE A 51 34.87 2.17 6.75
N ALA A 52 34.26 1.45 7.70
CA ALA A 52 32.82 1.24 7.74
C ALA A 52 32.04 2.54 7.90
N ASP A 53 32.46 3.44 8.80
CA ASP A 53 31.83 4.75 9.01
C ASP A 53 31.89 5.62 7.75
N ASN A 54 33.05 5.65 7.09
CA ASN A 54 33.23 6.40 5.85
C ASN A 54 32.39 5.81 4.70
N LEU A 55 32.31 4.49 4.60
CA LEU A 55 31.47 3.81 3.61
C LEU A 55 29.98 4.06 3.87
N GLY A 56 29.56 4.03 5.14
CA GLY A 56 28.19 4.36 5.55
C GLY A 56 27.81 5.79 5.16
N ARG A 57 28.67 6.77 5.49
CA ARG A 57 28.48 8.16 5.09
C ARG A 57 28.48 8.33 3.56
N PHE A 58 29.33 7.61 2.85
CA PHE A 58 29.34 7.63 1.39
C PHE A 58 28.00 7.12 0.83
N ILE A 59 27.47 6.01 1.34
CA ILE A 59 26.17 5.48 0.93
C ILE A 59 25.05 6.47 1.26
N GLU A 60 25.06 7.05 2.46
CA GLU A 60 24.09 8.03 2.90
C GLU A 60 24.05 9.24 1.96
N VAL A 61 25.22 9.84 1.69
CA VAL A 61 25.33 11.07 0.91
C VAL A 61 25.09 10.85 -0.58
N ASN A 62 25.55 9.72 -1.15
CA ASN A 62 25.49 9.51 -2.60
C ASN A 62 24.24 8.74 -3.04
N PHE A 63 23.66 7.90 -2.19
CA PHE A 63 22.54 7.03 -2.57
C PHE A 63 21.27 7.25 -1.75
N LEU A 64 21.38 7.70 -0.50
CA LEU A 64 20.21 7.94 0.37
C LEU A 64 19.88 9.42 0.53
N ALA A 65 20.59 10.32 -0.15
CA ALA A 65 20.26 11.73 -0.14
C ALA A 65 18.87 11.96 -0.77
N PRO A 66 18.08 12.94 -0.27
CA PRO A 66 16.70 13.16 -0.71
C PRO A 66 16.53 13.35 -2.22
N GLU A 67 17.48 14.03 -2.86
CA GLU A 67 17.44 14.29 -4.31
C GLU A 67 17.67 13.01 -5.15
N PRO A 68 18.78 12.26 -4.98
CA PRO A 68 18.95 10.96 -5.66
C PRO A 68 17.81 9.97 -5.41
N VAL A 69 17.29 9.91 -4.17
CA VAL A 69 16.16 9.03 -3.84
C VAL A 69 14.91 9.47 -4.58
N ARG A 70 14.61 10.77 -4.62
CA ARG A 70 13.46 11.31 -5.36
C ARG A 70 13.56 11.03 -6.85
N GLU A 71 14.73 11.26 -7.45
CA GLU A 71 14.97 10.99 -8.86
C GLU A 71 14.77 9.51 -9.17
N LYS A 72 15.29 8.62 -8.32
CA LYS A 72 15.10 7.18 -8.50
C LYS A 72 13.66 6.72 -8.28
N LEU A 73 12.94 7.32 -7.34
CA LEU A 73 11.51 7.03 -7.13
C LEU A 73 10.66 7.53 -8.30
N ALA A 74 11.04 8.63 -8.96
CA ALA A 74 10.33 9.15 -10.12
C ALA A 74 10.47 8.24 -11.36
N GLU A 75 11.52 7.42 -11.43
CA GLU A 75 11.69 6.39 -12.46
C GLU A 75 10.78 5.16 -12.25
N VAL A 76 10.20 4.99 -11.05
CA VAL A 76 9.39 3.82 -10.71
C VAL A 76 7.91 4.14 -10.89
N ASP A 77 7.26 3.40 -11.79
CA ASP A 77 5.80 3.41 -11.90
C ASP A 77 5.18 2.53 -10.80
N PHE A 78 4.97 3.14 -9.63
CA PHE A 78 4.32 2.49 -8.50
C PHE A 78 2.88 2.08 -8.80
N SER A 79 2.18 2.86 -9.64
CA SER A 79 0.80 2.57 -10.02
C SER A 79 0.73 1.28 -10.82
N ALA A 80 1.61 1.10 -11.81
CA ALA A 80 1.72 -0.13 -12.58
C ALA A 80 2.12 -1.34 -11.72
N LEU A 81 3.11 -1.17 -10.83
CA LEU A 81 3.52 -2.23 -9.91
C LEU A 81 2.38 -2.74 -9.01
N VAL A 82 1.61 -1.80 -8.45
CA VAL A 82 0.45 -2.14 -7.62
C VAL A 82 -0.66 -2.76 -8.46
N ALA A 83 -0.93 -2.22 -9.65
CA ALA A 83 -1.92 -2.77 -10.56
C ALA A 83 -1.59 -4.22 -10.94
N ASP A 84 -0.37 -4.50 -11.39
CA ASP A 84 0.11 -5.85 -11.72
C ASP A 84 0.05 -6.80 -10.52
N TRP A 85 0.38 -6.29 -9.33
CA TRP A 85 0.28 -7.08 -8.10
C TRP A 85 -1.17 -7.45 -7.76
N LEU A 86 -2.13 -6.56 -8.04
CA LEU A 86 -3.55 -6.75 -7.79
C LEU A 86 -4.27 -7.61 -8.84
N VAL A 87 -3.65 -7.88 -10.00
CA VAL A 87 -4.21 -8.80 -11.01
C VAL A 87 -4.35 -10.23 -10.47
N ASP A 88 -3.49 -10.64 -9.53
CA ASP A 88 -3.56 -11.94 -8.88
C ASP A 88 -4.72 -11.97 -7.85
N PRO A 89 -5.74 -12.84 -8.05
CA PRO A 89 -6.90 -12.92 -7.16
C PRO A 89 -6.54 -13.22 -5.70
N ASN A 90 -5.47 -13.99 -5.45
CA ASN A 90 -5.06 -14.34 -4.09
C ASN A 90 -4.50 -13.12 -3.35
N ARG A 91 -3.69 -12.32 -4.04
CA ARG A 91 -3.08 -11.09 -3.49
C ARG A 91 -4.14 -10.04 -3.20
N ALA A 92 -5.11 -9.89 -4.10
CA ALA A 92 -6.26 -9.02 -3.90
C ALA A 92 -7.12 -9.46 -2.69
N ALA A 93 -7.34 -10.77 -2.51
CA ALA A 93 -8.06 -11.32 -1.37
C ALA A 93 -7.31 -11.07 -0.04
N ASP A 94 -6.00 -11.31 0.00
CA ASP A 94 -5.17 -11.05 1.18
C ASP A 94 -5.18 -9.58 1.59
N LEU A 95 -5.06 -8.67 0.62
CA LEU A 95 -5.19 -7.24 0.86
C LEU A 95 -6.58 -6.89 1.42
N SER A 96 -7.64 -7.45 0.84
CA SER A 96 -9.01 -7.22 1.29
C SER A 96 -9.21 -7.68 2.74
N HIS A 97 -8.67 -8.84 3.11
CA HIS A 97 -8.70 -9.35 4.48
C HIS A 97 -7.84 -8.52 5.45
N PHE A 98 -6.69 -8.01 4.99
CA PHE A 98 -5.86 -7.12 5.79
C PHE A 98 -6.58 -5.80 6.07
N VAL A 99 -7.07 -5.13 5.03
CA VAL A 99 -7.82 -3.86 5.13
C VAL A 99 -9.08 -4.05 5.97
N GLY A 100 -9.84 -5.12 5.73
CA GLY A 100 -11.06 -5.43 6.45
C GLY A 100 -10.85 -5.67 7.96
N ARG A 101 -9.64 -6.07 8.38
CA ARG A 101 -9.27 -6.17 9.80
C ARG A 101 -8.71 -4.88 10.36
N LEU A 102 -7.84 -4.20 9.61
CA LEU A 102 -7.10 -3.04 10.09
C LEU A 102 -8.01 -1.81 10.24
N VAL A 103 -8.87 -1.54 9.25
CA VAL A 103 -9.68 -0.32 9.20
C VAL A 103 -10.68 -0.22 10.36
N PRO A 104 -11.45 -1.27 10.71
CA PRO A 104 -12.33 -1.18 11.87
C PRO A 104 -11.57 -0.99 13.19
N GLN A 105 -10.39 -1.60 13.33
CA GLN A 105 -9.56 -1.48 14.52
C GLN A 105 -9.01 -0.07 14.70
N THR A 106 -8.49 0.54 13.63
CA THR A 106 -8.00 1.92 13.67
C THR A 106 -9.14 2.90 13.93
N LEU A 107 -10.30 2.71 13.28
CA LEU A 107 -11.47 3.55 13.52
C LEU A 107 -11.95 3.48 14.97
N ALA A 108 -12.04 2.27 15.54
CA ALA A 108 -12.40 2.08 16.94
C ALA A 108 -11.36 2.69 17.91
N ALA A 109 -10.07 2.65 17.58
CA ALA A 109 -9.02 3.28 18.37
C ALA A 109 -9.09 4.82 18.34
N VAL A 110 -9.39 5.41 17.17
CA VAL A 110 -9.61 6.85 17.03
C VAL A 110 -10.85 7.30 17.81
N GLU A 111 -11.92 6.52 17.78
CA GLU A 111 -13.14 6.81 18.51
C GLU A 111 -12.93 6.77 20.03
N ARG A 112 -12.21 5.77 20.53
CA ARG A 112 -11.90 5.62 21.97
C ARG A 112 -10.90 6.64 22.50
N SER A 113 -10.00 7.16 21.67
CA SER A 113 -8.95 8.11 22.09
C SER A 113 -9.43 9.56 22.19
N GLY A 114 -10.67 9.87 21.80
CA GLY A 114 -11.19 11.23 21.77
C GLY A 114 -10.57 12.12 20.66
N LEU A 115 -9.70 11.55 19.82
CA LEU A 115 -8.98 12.26 18.74
C LEU A 115 -9.82 12.44 17.47
N ARG A 116 -11.10 12.04 17.48
CA ARG A 116 -12.00 12.08 16.33
C ARG A 116 -12.00 13.45 15.64
N GLY A 117 -12.12 14.54 16.40
CA GLY A 117 -12.14 15.91 15.85
C GLY A 117 -10.82 16.30 15.17
N PHE A 118 -9.69 15.95 15.78
CA PHE A 118 -8.35 16.21 15.25
C PHE A 118 -8.05 15.40 13.98
N VAL A 119 -8.41 14.10 13.96
CA VAL A 119 -8.23 13.25 12.78
C VAL A 119 -9.11 13.75 11.63
N THR A 120 -10.38 14.08 11.93
CA THR A 120 -11.32 14.56 10.92
C THR A 120 -10.85 15.88 10.31
N SER A 121 -10.44 16.85 11.13
CA SER A 121 -9.96 18.15 10.61
C SER A 121 -8.71 18.00 9.75
N ARG A 122 -7.75 17.17 10.17
CA ARG A 122 -6.53 16.91 9.39
C ARG A 122 -6.79 16.16 8.09
N MET A 123 -7.74 15.22 8.09
CA MET A 123 -8.16 14.57 6.85
C MET A 123 -8.83 15.55 5.91
N LEU A 124 -9.75 16.37 6.40
CA LEU A 124 -10.43 17.39 5.58
C LEU A 124 -9.44 18.40 4.98
N GLU A 125 -8.51 18.93 5.78
CA GLU A 125 -7.45 19.84 5.29
C GLU A 125 -6.59 19.22 4.19
N GLN A 126 -6.36 17.91 4.24
CA GLN A 126 -5.52 17.23 3.25
C GLN A 126 -6.30 16.78 2.02
N ILE A 127 -7.58 16.44 2.19
CA ILE A 127 -8.54 16.18 1.12
C ILE A 127 -8.76 17.44 0.29
N GLU A 128 -8.85 18.61 0.93
CA GLU A 128 -9.08 19.89 0.25
C GLU A 128 -7.90 20.33 -0.64
N LYS A 129 -6.68 19.86 -0.35
CA LYS A 129 -5.48 20.18 -1.13
C LYS A 129 -5.33 19.35 -2.41
N VAL A 130 -6.07 18.25 -2.52
CA VAL A 130 -5.99 17.35 -3.67
C VAL A 130 -7.32 17.42 -4.41
N PRO A 131 -7.35 17.62 -5.74
CA PRO A 131 -8.57 17.51 -6.52
C PRO A 131 -8.99 16.03 -6.60
N LEU A 132 -9.54 15.50 -5.50
CA LEU A 132 -9.98 14.11 -5.39
C LEU A 132 -11.17 13.82 -6.30
N ALA A 133 -11.99 14.83 -6.59
CA ALA A 133 -13.17 14.68 -7.43
C ALA A 133 -12.80 14.21 -8.85
N PRO A 134 -11.89 14.88 -9.59
CA PRO A 134 -11.38 14.38 -10.87
C PRO A 134 -10.78 12.98 -10.81
N LEU A 135 -9.96 12.69 -9.79
CA LEU A 135 -9.33 11.37 -9.65
C LEU A 135 -10.37 10.26 -9.40
N ALA A 136 -11.36 10.53 -8.56
CA ALA A 136 -12.47 9.64 -8.31
C ALA A 136 -13.32 9.46 -9.58
N ALA A 137 -13.51 10.52 -10.38
CA ALA A 137 -14.20 10.45 -11.65
C ALA A 137 -13.47 9.54 -12.64
N GLU A 138 -12.14 9.63 -12.76
CA GLU A 138 -11.34 8.76 -13.63
C GLU A 138 -11.42 7.29 -13.22
N LEU A 139 -11.24 7.00 -11.92
CA LEU A 139 -11.35 5.64 -11.38
C LEU A 139 -12.76 5.07 -11.58
N LEU A 140 -13.80 5.84 -11.26
CA LEU A 140 -15.18 5.43 -11.44
C LEU A 140 -15.54 5.30 -12.93
N SER A 141 -14.96 6.11 -13.82
CA SER A 141 -15.11 5.96 -15.27
C SER A 141 -14.56 4.62 -15.72
N ALA A 142 -13.34 4.26 -15.32
CA ALA A 142 -12.73 2.96 -15.64
C ALA A 142 -13.52 1.78 -15.08
N LEU A 143 -14.12 1.92 -13.88
CA LEU A 143 -14.96 0.89 -13.28
C LEU A 143 -16.37 0.81 -13.86
N THR A 144 -16.83 1.86 -14.54
CA THR A 144 -18.17 1.90 -15.15
C THR A 144 -18.15 1.50 -16.61
N ASP A 145 -16.97 1.54 -17.24
CA ASP A 145 -16.72 1.02 -18.58
C ASP A 145 -17.19 -0.43 -18.72
N ASP A 146 -17.73 -0.78 -19.89
CA ASP A 146 -18.42 -2.06 -20.15
C ASP A 146 -19.56 -2.42 -19.18
N ARG A 147 -20.16 -1.42 -18.50
CA ARG A 147 -21.20 -1.63 -17.47
C ARG A 147 -20.75 -2.52 -16.32
N ARG A 148 -19.45 -2.59 -16.01
CA ARG A 148 -18.89 -3.39 -14.90
C ARG A 148 -19.50 -3.04 -13.54
N HIS A 149 -19.90 -1.78 -13.36
CA HIS A 149 -20.64 -1.31 -12.17
C HIS A 149 -21.96 -2.08 -11.91
N GLN A 150 -22.57 -2.70 -12.92
CA GLN A 150 -23.75 -3.56 -12.74
C GLN A 150 -23.42 -4.84 -11.94
N ARG A 151 -22.19 -5.36 -12.03
CA ARG A 151 -21.76 -6.50 -11.19
C ARG A 151 -21.65 -6.12 -9.72
N LEU A 152 -21.19 -4.89 -9.44
CA LEU A 152 -21.17 -4.35 -8.08
C LEU A 152 -22.60 -4.19 -7.55
N PHE A 153 -23.53 -3.74 -8.40
CA PHE A 153 -24.95 -3.67 -8.07
C PHE A 153 -25.53 -5.06 -7.76
N ASP A 154 -25.15 -6.10 -8.51
CA ASP A 154 -25.56 -7.48 -8.24
C ASP A 154 -25.07 -7.98 -6.87
N GLU A 155 -23.80 -7.73 -6.54
CA GLU A 155 -23.28 -8.09 -5.22
C GLU A 155 -23.93 -7.30 -4.09
N PHE A 156 -24.14 -6.01 -4.29
CA PHE A 156 -24.81 -5.14 -3.33
C PHE A 156 -26.23 -5.63 -3.05
N THR A 157 -27.03 -5.85 -4.10
CA THR A 157 -28.41 -6.35 -3.96
C THR A 157 -28.45 -7.75 -3.34
N ARG A 158 -27.43 -8.60 -3.54
CA ARG A 158 -27.29 -9.89 -2.86
C ARG A 158 -26.97 -9.75 -1.37
N VAL A 159 -26.04 -8.86 -1.01
CA VAL A 159 -25.70 -8.60 0.40
C VAL A 159 -26.91 -8.03 1.15
N VAL A 160 -27.58 -7.04 0.57
CA VAL A 160 -28.79 -6.45 1.16
C VAL A 160 -29.92 -7.48 1.22
N GLY A 161 -30.12 -8.28 0.17
CA GLY A 161 -31.12 -9.35 0.17
C GLY A 161 -30.90 -10.37 1.29
N ARG A 162 -29.63 -10.78 1.53
CA ARG A 162 -29.27 -11.66 2.65
C ARG A 162 -29.57 -11.02 4.00
N PHE A 163 -29.22 -9.75 4.18
CA PHE A 163 -29.51 -9.01 5.41
C PHE A 163 -31.02 -8.89 5.68
N LEU A 164 -31.82 -8.64 4.64
CA LEU A 164 -33.28 -8.56 4.77
C LEU A 164 -33.96 -9.93 5.00
N SER A 165 -33.27 -11.03 4.71
CA SER A 165 -33.76 -12.39 4.93
C SER A 165 -33.39 -12.94 6.31
N ASP A 166 -32.50 -12.26 7.04
CA ASP A 166 -32.01 -12.69 8.35
C ASP A 166 -32.93 -12.17 9.47
N GLU A 167 -33.68 -13.08 10.11
CA GLU A 167 -34.61 -12.73 11.19
C GLU A 167 -33.93 -12.04 12.39
N GLN A 168 -32.67 -12.39 12.70
CA GLN A 168 -31.94 -11.74 13.80
C GLN A 168 -31.55 -10.31 13.43
N ALA A 169 -31.05 -10.10 12.21
CA ALA A 169 -30.72 -8.77 11.70
C ALA A 169 -31.95 -7.85 11.69
N LEU A 170 -33.10 -8.37 11.29
CA LEU A 170 -34.37 -7.64 11.31
C LEU A 170 -34.83 -7.27 12.73
N ALA A 171 -34.64 -8.17 13.70
CA ALA A 171 -34.94 -7.89 15.10
C ALA A 171 -34.08 -6.76 15.65
N THR A 172 -32.76 -6.80 15.41
CA THR A 172 -31.83 -5.73 15.81
C THR A 172 -32.14 -4.41 15.11
N MET A 173 -32.48 -4.44 13.81
CA MET A 173 -32.83 -3.24 13.07
C MET A 173 -34.10 -2.59 13.61
N ARG A 174 -35.10 -3.40 13.97
CA ARG A 174 -36.33 -2.92 14.60
C ARG A 174 -36.06 -2.24 15.94
N GLU A 175 -35.19 -2.82 16.75
CA GLU A 175 -34.78 -2.25 18.04
C GLU A 175 -34.08 -0.90 17.85
N LYS A 176 -33.11 -0.83 16.93
CA LYS A 176 -32.45 0.44 16.57
C LYS A 176 -33.42 1.51 16.06
N ILE A 177 -34.37 1.15 15.20
CA ILE A 177 -35.38 2.11 14.69
C ILE A 177 -36.24 2.66 15.84
N ARG A 178 -36.57 1.81 16.82
CA ARG A 178 -37.33 2.23 18.01
C ARG A 178 -36.53 3.20 18.88
N GLU A 179 -35.22 2.99 19.03
CA GLU A 179 -34.33 3.83 19.83
C GLU A 179 -34.02 5.17 19.14
N GLU A 180 -33.64 5.16 17.87
CA GLU A 180 -33.16 6.34 17.14
C GLU A 180 -34.30 7.20 16.55
N LEU A 181 -35.44 6.58 16.23
CA LEU A 181 -36.57 7.24 15.55
C LEU A 181 -37.91 7.00 16.27
N PRO A 182 -38.03 7.45 17.54
CA PRO A 182 -39.21 7.18 18.36
C PRO A 182 -40.49 7.84 17.80
N SER A 183 -40.36 8.98 17.10
CA SER A 183 -41.48 9.65 16.43
C SER A 183 -42.05 8.83 15.28
N LEU A 184 -41.20 8.22 14.46
CA LEU A 184 -41.63 7.30 13.40
C LEU A 184 -42.25 6.04 13.99
N PHE A 185 -41.63 5.46 15.02
CA PHE A 185 -42.15 4.27 15.69
C PHE A 185 -43.56 4.51 16.27
N ASN A 186 -43.77 5.66 16.92
CA ASN A 186 -45.04 6.03 17.54
C ASN A 186 -46.10 6.47 16.51
N MET A 187 -45.71 7.18 15.44
CA MET A 187 -46.61 7.62 14.38
C MET A 187 -47.17 6.45 13.57
N PHE A 188 -46.35 5.44 13.29
CA PHE A 188 -46.78 4.22 12.60
C PHE A 188 -47.29 3.13 13.55
N ARG A 189 -47.35 3.40 14.87
CA ARG A 189 -47.61 2.41 15.94
C ARG A 189 -46.90 1.08 15.66
N ALA A 190 -45.66 1.14 15.18
CA ALA A 190 -45.03 0.15 14.31
C ALA A 190 -45.43 -1.30 14.64
N ASP A 191 -46.55 -1.73 14.03
CA ASP A 191 -47.01 -3.10 14.14
C ASP A 191 -45.84 -3.94 13.62
N ALA A 192 -45.37 -4.88 14.45
CA ALA A 192 -44.31 -5.83 14.07
C ALA A 192 -44.56 -6.38 12.65
N TYR A 193 -45.85 -6.56 12.36
CA TYR A 193 -46.39 -6.98 11.08
C TYR A 193 -46.13 -6.00 9.92
N LEU A 194 -46.31 -4.70 10.09
CA LEU A 194 -46.07 -3.70 9.05
C LEU A 194 -44.59 -3.62 8.68
N LEU A 195 -43.70 -3.56 9.68
CA LEU A 195 -42.25 -3.57 9.44
C LEU A 195 -41.82 -4.86 8.72
N LYS A 196 -42.32 -6.01 9.18
CA LYS A 196 -42.07 -7.30 8.53
C LYS A 196 -42.54 -7.31 7.08
N LYS A 197 -43.71 -6.73 6.79
CA LYS A 197 -44.27 -6.66 5.43
C LYS A 197 -43.48 -5.72 4.50
N ILE A 198 -43.03 -4.56 5.01
CA ILE A 198 -42.19 -3.62 4.26
C ILE A 198 -40.85 -4.27 3.91
N VAL A 199 -40.21 -4.91 4.89
CA VAL A 199 -38.96 -5.65 4.69
C VAL A 199 -39.14 -6.78 3.66
N ALA A 200 -40.20 -7.58 3.79
CA ALA A 200 -40.49 -8.65 2.84
C ALA A 200 -40.72 -8.12 1.42
N SER A 201 -41.44 -7.00 1.28
CA SER A 201 -41.65 -6.34 -0.01
C SER A 201 -40.35 -5.78 -0.59
N ALA A 202 -39.47 -5.22 0.24
CA ALA A 202 -38.14 -4.78 -0.19
C ALA A 202 -37.27 -5.97 -0.64
N GLY A 203 -37.34 -7.11 0.06
CA GLY A 203 -36.70 -8.36 -0.35
C GLY A 203 -37.17 -8.84 -1.72
N SER A 204 -38.50 -8.92 -1.92
CA SER A 204 -39.11 -9.31 -3.20
C SER A 204 -38.66 -8.40 -4.34
N LEU A 205 -38.67 -7.08 -4.13
CA LEU A 205 -38.24 -6.13 -5.14
C LEU A 205 -36.77 -6.31 -5.51
N LEU A 206 -35.89 -6.62 -4.54
CA LEU A 206 -34.50 -6.94 -4.83
C LEU A 206 -34.33 -8.25 -5.59
N ASP A 207 -35.19 -9.24 -5.35
CA ASP A 207 -35.23 -10.49 -6.12
C ASP A 207 -35.66 -10.22 -7.58
N GLU A 208 -36.69 -9.40 -7.78
CA GLU A 208 -37.17 -8.98 -9.11
C GLU A 208 -36.09 -8.24 -9.90
N VAL A 209 -35.42 -7.27 -9.26
CA VAL A 209 -34.28 -6.54 -9.85
C VAL A 209 -33.13 -7.47 -10.21
N ARG A 210 -32.87 -8.50 -9.40
CA ARG A 210 -31.83 -9.50 -9.67
C ARG A 210 -32.19 -10.44 -10.81
N ALA A 211 -33.47 -10.80 -10.95
CA ALA A 211 -33.96 -11.71 -11.97
C ALA A 211 -34.06 -11.07 -13.37
N ASP A 212 -34.30 -9.76 -13.44
CA ASP A 212 -34.43 -9.03 -14.71
C ASP A 212 -33.22 -8.11 -14.99
N PRO A 213 -32.35 -8.44 -15.96
CA PRO A 213 -31.24 -7.59 -16.38
C PRO A 213 -31.68 -6.22 -16.94
N ASN A 214 -32.91 -6.10 -17.43
CA ASN A 214 -33.47 -4.88 -18.02
C ASN A 214 -34.37 -4.11 -17.04
N HIS A 215 -34.35 -4.47 -15.75
CA HIS A 215 -35.20 -3.84 -14.75
C HIS A 215 -34.98 -2.31 -14.69
N PRO A 216 -36.04 -1.48 -14.57
CA PRO A 216 -35.92 -0.02 -14.55
C PRO A 216 -34.94 0.52 -13.51
N MET A 217 -34.87 -0.08 -12.32
CA MET A 217 -33.90 0.30 -11.28
C MET A 217 -32.43 0.12 -11.71
N ARG A 218 -32.12 -0.88 -12.55
CA ARG A 218 -30.76 -1.06 -13.07
C ARG A 218 -30.38 0.08 -14.01
N ALA A 219 -31.33 0.53 -14.83
CA ALA A 219 -31.15 1.67 -15.71
C ALA A 219 -31.06 2.99 -14.93
N GLU A 220 -31.81 3.13 -13.83
CA GLU A 220 -31.72 4.28 -12.94
C GLU A 220 -30.36 4.32 -12.22
N PHE A 221 -29.88 3.18 -11.73
CA PHE A 221 -28.55 3.06 -11.15
C PHE A 221 -27.45 3.41 -12.16
N ASP A 222 -27.54 2.89 -13.39
CA ASP A 222 -26.62 3.20 -14.49
C ASP A 222 -26.55 4.72 -14.74
N ARG A 223 -27.72 5.37 -14.88
CA ARG A 223 -27.81 6.81 -15.07
C ARG A 223 -27.29 7.60 -13.88
N PHE A 224 -27.60 7.18 -12.66
CA PHE A 224 -27.13 7.81 -11.43
C PHE A 224 -25.60 7.82 -11.39
N VAL A 225 -24.96 6.67 -11.64
CA VAL A 225 -23.51 6.54 -11.60
C VAL A 225 -22.85 7.39 -12.68
N LEU A 226 -23.35 7.35 -13.92
CA LEU A 226 -22.81 8.17 -15.02
C LEU A 226 -22.94 9.67 -14.72
N THR A 227 -24.09 10.11 -14.22
CA THR A 227 -24.31 11.51 -13.85
C THR A 227 -23.40 11.93 -12.68
N PHE A 228 -23.18 11.03 -11.73
CA PHE A 228 -22.29 11.26 -10.59
C PHE A 228 -20.84 11.42 -11.04
N VAL A 229 -20.37 10.57 -11.95
CA VAL A 229 -19.03 10.68 -12.56
C VAL A 229 -18.87 12.03 -13.28
N GLU A 230 -19.85 12.45 -14.06
CA GLU A 230 -19.81 13.75 -14.74
C GLU A 230 -19.75 14.93 -13.77
N ARG A 231 -20.53 14.88 -12.68
CA ARG A 231 -20.49 15.92 -11.64
C ARG A 231 -19.15 15.99 -10.91
N LEU A 232 -18.44 14.87 -10.79
CA LEU A 232 -17.10 14.85 -10.17
C LEU A 232 -16.01 15.43 -11.09
N ARG A 233 -16.26 15.51 -12.41
CA ARG A 233 -15.33 16.13 -13.36
C ARG A 233 -15.41 17.65 -13.38
N THR A 234 -16.59 18.21 -13.12
CA THR A 234 -16.87 19.66 -13.04
C THR A 234 -16.58 20.24 -11.67
#